data_AF-A0A096BSW0-F1
#
_entry.id   AF-A0A096BSW0-F1
#
_cell.length_a   1.000
_cell.length_b   1.000
_cell.length_c   1.000
_cell.angle_alpha   90.00
_cell.angle_beta   90.00
_cell.angle_gamma   90.00
#
_symmetry.space_group_name_H-M   'P 1'
#
loop_
_entity.id
_entity.type
_entity.pdbx_description
1 polymer ?
#
loop_
_entity_poly.entity_id
_entity_poly.type
_entity_poly.pdbx_seq_one_letter_code
_entity_poly.pdbx_strand_id
1 'polypeptide(L)'
;MKIFAKIALISHKLLAPIRANNAFFIFMYLLGILVAYIEIPNQPKATVYANLWAELFLDLYIVCLFLMIFPKHVRRWIRTILYFMLYGISLVDVFCWEKFQTTINPSMLLLVGETNGREASEFFTSYFSKDIFFSNVGLVLLLLLIHILVSRFPLLSRHVSCITRIKEKLPNFYKKPLLIKSMGGLLCLIFLIISAISSAHNKEMMRRMFSLRTIGAVERELSLYQRQPGTEAQFYLPPYRLAFAIFSNELASHQIDQLIATKDKVQVDSCTYTTPNIVLIIGESYGKHHSHQYGYFMPTTPRQEALERQGLLVPFRDVVSPYNLTSFVFKNIFSLQVIGDTKDWCDYPLFPEVFRKAGYHVTFITNQFLPRAKQAVYDFSGGFFLNHPELSKAMFDSRNSTLYKYDAGLLNDYDNHQAQNNTEHNLILFHLMGQHVNYGQRTPARAKHFKAEDYKTIRHDLGEKRRQTLADYDNAVLYNDSIVDQIIERFKDKEAIVIYTPDHGEECYEGRRGFICRNHSSNIDYNLARYEFEIPFWIYTSPSYKAKHPEVFQQIVAAKDKKFMIDALPHLLLYLGGIHTKDYRDEHNILSKNYRENRPRILKGTTDYDKLDRSKKELQVPLRKKKK
;
A
#
# COMPACT_ATOMS: atom_id res chain seq x y z
N MET A 1 39.59 -50.58 -8.28
CA MET A 1 38.57 -50.78 -7.21
C MET A 1 38.65 -49.78 -6.04
N LYS A 2 39.83 -49.45 -5.48
CA LYS A 2 39.95 -48.53 -4.31
C LYS A 2 39.46 -47.09 -4.57
N ILE A 3 39.65 -46.55 -5.77
CA ILE A 3 39.18 -45.20 -6.17
C ILE A 3 37.66 -45.14 -6.22
N PHE A 4 37.02 -46.11 -6.89
CA PHE A 4 35.56 -46.24 -6.94
C PHE A 4 34.92 -46.37 -5.55
N ALA A 5 35.56 -47.10 -4.63
CA ALA A 5 35.09 -47.21 -3.24
C ALA A 5 35.20 -45.88 -2.46
N LYS A 6 36.25 -45.08 -2.70
CA LYS A 6 36.39 -43.73 -2.11
C LYS A 6 35.35 -42.76 -2.69
N ILE A 7 35.13 -42.77 -4.00
CA ILE A 7 34.12 -41.95 -4.68
C ILE A 7 32.71 -42.32 -4.18
N ALA A 8 32.42 -43.62 -4.06
CA ALA A 8 31.20 -44.16 -3.47
C ALA A 8 30.95 -43.69 -2.02
N LEU A 9 32.01 -43.67 -1.21
CA LEU A 9 31.93 -43.22 0.18
C LEU A 9 31.70 -41.70 0.29
N ILE A 10 32.37 -40.92 -0.57
CA ILE A 10 32.21 -39.46 -0.63
C ILE A 10 30.82 -39.10 -1.17
N SER A 11 30.35 -39.75 -2.23
CA SER A 11 29.02 -39.51 -2.79
C SER A 11 27.93 -39.86 -1.78
N HIS A 12 28.12 -40.92 -1.00
CA HIS A 12 27.19 -41.24 0.08
C HIS A 12 27.09 -40.13 1.15
N LYS A 13 28.19 -39.45 1.48
CA LYS A 13 28.20 -38.34 2.44
C LYS A 13 27.37 -37.13 1.97
N LEU A 14 27.20 -36.93 0.65
CA LEU A 14 26.37 -35.84 0.12
C LEU A 14 24.89 -35.97 0.50
N LEU A 15 24.41 -37.18 0.79
CA LEU A 15 23.05 -37.40 1.29
C LEU A 15 22.92 -37.21 2.81
N ALA A 16 24.01 -36.95 3.54
CA ALA A 16 23.98 -36.83 5.00
C ALA A 16 23.12 -35.65 5.49
N PRO A 17 23.19 -34.44 4.89
CA PRO A 17 22.35 -33.30 5.31
C PRO A 17 20.85 -33.61 5.22
N ILE A 18 20.42 -34.18 4.09
CA ILE A 18 19.03 -34.57 3.84
C ILE A 18 18.62 -35.67 4.82
N ARG A 19 19.43 -36.72 4.99
CA ARG A 19 19.07 -37.85 5.88
C ARG A 19 18.99 -37.44 7.34
N ALA A 20 19.88 -36.58 7.81
CA ALA A 20 19.87 -36.10 9.19
C ALA A 20 18.67 -35.19 9.49
N ASN A 21 18.07 -34.59 8.46
CA ASN A 21 16.97 -33.63 8.54
C ASN A 21 15.80 -34.03 7.62
N ASN A 22 15.54 -35.32 7.46
CA ASN A 22 14.64 -35.85 6.42
C ASN A 22 13.21 -35.28 6.46
N ALA A 23 12.57 -35.26 7.63
CA ALA A 23 11.23 -34.70 7.79
C ALA A 23 11.23 -33.20 7.46
N PHE A 24 12.26 -32.46 7.89
CA PHE A 24 12.41 -31.05 7.54
C PHE A 24 12.50 -30.86 6.04
N PHE A 25 13.43 -31.55 5.39
CA PHE A 25 13.65 -31.41 3.95
C PHE A 25 12.38 -31.72 3.16
N ILE A 26 11.70 -32.83 3.45
CA ILE A 26 10.49 -33.24 2.73
C ILE A 26 9.35 -32.25 2.92
N PHE A 27 9.00 -31.91 4.17
CA PHE A 27 7.83 -31.06 4.42
C PHE A 27 8.05 -29.61 4.02
N MET A 28 9.28 -29.08 4.12
CA MET A 28 9.58 -27.73 3.64
C MET A 28 9.65 -27.66 2.12
N TYR A 29 10.09 -28.73 1.45
CA TYR A 29 10.02 -28.83 -0.01
C TYR A 29 8.56 -28.85 -0.49
N LEU A 30 7.72 -29.67 0.13
CA LEU A 30 6.28 -29.72 -0.17
C LEU A 30 5.58 -28.39 0.14
N LEU A 31 5.94 -27.72 1.24
CA LEU A 31 5.38 -26.41 1.59
C LEU A 31 5.73 -25.36 0.53
N GLY A 32 7.00 -25.27 0.12
CA GLY A 32 7.44 -24.31 -0.89
C GLY A 32 6.74 -24.52 -2.23
N ILE A 33 6.57 -25.78 -2.65
CA ILE A 33 5.83 -26.12 -3.87
C ILE A 33 4.36 -25.75 -3.72
N LEU A 34 3.70 -26.20 -2.64
CA LEU A 34 2.29 -25.96 -2.42
C LEU A 34 1.96 -24.46 -2.48
N VAL A 35 2.73 -23.64 -1.76
CA VAL A 35 2.55 -22.19 -1.74
C VAL A 35 2.76 -21.58 -3.12
N ALA A 36 3.83 -21.96 -3.84
CA ALA A 36 4.10 -21.45 -5.18
C ALA A 36 2.97 -21.76 -6.18
N TYR A 37 2.28 -22.90 -6.03
CA TYR A 37 1.14 -23.25 -6.89
C TYR A 37 -0.17 -22.57 -6.47
N ILE A 38 -0.38 -22.34 -5.17
CA ILE A 38 -1.53 -21.57 -4.66
C ILE A 38 -1.47 -20.13 -5.19
N GLU A 39 -0.27 -19.55 -5.22
CA GLU A 39 -0.04 -18.15 -5.56
C GLU A 39 0.06 -17.87 -7.07
N ILE A 40 -0.39 -18.79 -7.93
CA ILE A 40 -0.41 -18.56 -9.37
C ILE A 40 -1.54 -17.57 -9.70
N PRO A 41 -1.24 -16.41 -10.33
CA PRO A 41 -2.26 -15.48 -10.79
C PRO A 41 -3.26 -16.16 -11.71
N ASN A 42 -4.53 -15.78 -11.62
CA ASN A 42 -5.60 -16.33 -12.46
C ASN A 42 -5.55 -15.72 -13.89
N GLN A 43 -4.46 -15.98 -14.61
CA GLN A 43 -4.20 -15.50 -15.97
C GLN A 43 -3.82 -16.66 -16.90
N PRO A 44 -4.22 -16.65 -18.19
CA PRO A 44 -4.06 -17.80 -19.08
C PRO A 44 -2.63 -18.30 -19.33
N LYS A 45 -1.62 -17.49 -18.97
CA LYS A 45 -0.19 -17.79 -19.19
C LYS A 45 0.64 -17.77 -17.89
N ALA A 46 -0.01 -17.66 -16.73
CA ALA A 46 0.71 -17.65 -15.46
C ALA A 46 1.28 -19.03 -15.14
N THR A 47 2.57 -19.09 -14.87
CA THR A 47 3.27 -20.31 -14.47
C THR A 47 4.07 -20.07 -13.21
N VAL A 48 4.31 -21.12 -12.43
CA VAL A 48 5.26 -21.06 -11.32
C VAL A 48 6.65 -20.68 -11.82
N TYR A 49 7.47 -20.12 -10.92
CA TYR A 49 8.87 -19.81 -11.19
C TYR A 49 9.59 -21.01 -11.82
N ALA A 50 10.20 -20.81 -13.00
CA ALA A 50 10.73 -21.90 -13.82
C ALA A 50 11.75 -22.79 -13.07
N ASN A 51 12.59 -22.18 -12.23
CA ASN A 51 13.61 -22.89 -11.45
C ASN A 51 13.14 -23.28 -10.04
N LEU A 52 11.84 -23.20 -9.73
CA LEU A 52 11.28 -23.47 -8.39
C LEU A 52 11.85 -24.75 -7.78
N TRP A 53 11.78 -25.85 -8.51
CA TRP A 53 12.18 -27.18 -8.01
C TRP A 53 13.67 -27.27 -7.71
N ALA A 54 14.50 -26.76 -8.63
CA ALA A 54 15.95 -26.83 -8.51
C ALA A 54 16.46 -25.86 -7.42
N GLU A 55 15.97 -24.61 -7.43
CA GLU A 55 16.39 -23.62 -6.45
C GLU A 55 15.91 -23.97 -5.03
N LEU A 56 14.67 -24.45 -4.88
CA LEU A 56 14.15 -24.88 -3.59
C LEU A 56 14.94 -26.08 -3.05
N PHE A 57 15.34 -27.01 -3.92
CA PHE A 57 16.20 -28.11 -3.53
C PHE A 57 17.56 -27.62 -3.02
N LEU A 58 18.19 -26.70 -3.76
CA LEU A 58 19.47 -26.11 -3.37
C LEU A 58 19.37 -25.37 -2.04
N ASP A 59 18.36 -24.51 -1.88
CA ASP A 59 18.14 -23.70 -0.69
C ASP A 59 17.93 -24.60 0.54
N LEU A 60 17.07 -25.61 0.45
CA LEU A 60 16.85 -26.57 1.55
C LEU A 60 18.06 -27.45 1.82
N TYR A 61 18.85 -27.78 0.80
CA TYR A 61 20.10 -28.52 0.98
C TYR A 61 21.10 -27.70 1.78
N ILE A 62 21.29 -26.42 1.44
CA ILE A 62 22.16 -25.49 2.16
C ILE A 62 21.68 -25.32 3.61
N VAL A 63 20.38 -25.15 3.84
CA VAL A 63 19.81 -25.08 5.20
C VAL A 63 20.06 -26.37 5.98
N CYS A 64 19.87 -27.54 5.36
CA CYS A 64 20.14 -28.83 6.00
C CYS A 64 21.63 -29.02 6.30
N LEU A 65 22.52 -28.51 5.44
CA LEU A 65 23.96 -28.52 5.63
C LEU A 65 24.35 -27.61 6.81
N PHE A 66 23.78 -26.42 6.89
CA PHE A 66 23.95 -25.50 8.03
C PHE A 66 23.46 -26.13 9.34
N LEU A 67 22.28 -26.76 9.34
CA LEU A 67 21.77 -27.50 10.50
C LEU A 67 22.73 -28.61 10.96
N MET A 68 23.55 -29.16 10.05
CA MET A 68 24.52 -30.19 10.43
C MET A 68 25.66 -29.68 11.30
N ILE A 69 25.94 -28.38 11.30
CA ILE A 69 26.99 -27.75 12.12
C ILE A 69 26.66 -27.90 13.61
N PHE A 70 25.38 -27.89 13.96
CA PHE A 70 24.92 -27.92 15.36
C PHE A 70 24.82 -29.36 15.92
N PRO A 71 25.12 -29.55 17.23
CA PRO A 71 24.87 -30.80 17.93
C PRO A 71 23.40 -31.23 17.85
N LYS A 72 23.13 -32.55 17.93
CA LYS A 72 21.79 -33.11 17.74
C LYS A 72 20.71 -32.49 18.64
N HIS A 73 21.03 -32.12 19.87
CA HIS A 73 20.07 -31.53 20.81
C HIS A 73 19.70 -30.10 20.41
N VAL A 74 20.69 -29.25 20.08
CA VAL A 74 20.48 -27.87 19.60
C VAL A 74 19.75 -27.88 18.25
N ARG A 75 20.16 -28.76 17.33
CA ARG A 75 19.56 -28.88 15.99
C ARG A 75 18.06 -29.13 16.03
N ARG A 76 17.57 -29.91 17.01
CA ARG A 76 16.12 -30.16 17.18
C ARG A 76 15.38 -28.86 17.49
N TRP A 77 15.91 -28.03 18.38
CA TRP A 77 15.32 -26.74 18.73
C TRP A 77 15.35 -25.76 17.56
N ILE A 78 16.50 -25.60 16.90
CA ILE A 78 16.62 -24.73 15.71
C ILE A 78 15.59 -25.16 14.65
N ARG A 79 15.46 -26.46 14.40
CA ARG A 79 14.49 -26.99 13.44
C ARG A 79 13.04 -26.69 13.82
N THR A 80 12.69 -26.83 15.10
CA THR A 80 11.35 -26.47 15.59
C THR A 80 11.05 -24.98 15.38
N ILE A 81 12.02 -24.11 15.65
CA ILE A 81 11.89 -22.66 15.40
C ILE A 81 11.70 -22.41 13.90
N LEU A 82 12.52 -23.03 13.05
CA LEU A 82 12.38 -22.92 11.59
C LEU A 82 11.02 -23.40 11.09
N TYR A 83 10.45 -24.48 11.65
CA TYR A 83 9.10 -24.90 11.30
C TYR A 83 8.07 -23.84 11.64
N PHE A 84 8.09 -23.32 12.87
CA PHE A 84 7.15 -22.29 13.29
C PHE A 84 7.24 -21.05 12.40
N MET A 85 8.46 -20.61 12.10
CA MET A 85 8.72 -19.47 11.23
C MET A 85 8.26 -19.72 9.79
N LEU A 86 8.67 -20.82 9.16
CA LEU A 86 8.36 -21.08 7.74
C LEU A 86 6.86 -21.31 7.51
N TYR A 87 6.20 -22.12 8.35
CA TYR A 87 4.74 -22.27 8.26
C TYR A 87 4.01 -20.97 8.59
N GLY A 88 4.45 -20.22 9.61
CA GLY A 88 3.85 -18.94 9.98
C GLY A 88 3.90 -17.92 8.83
N ILE A 89 5.07 -17.72 8.24
CA ILE A 89 5.24 -16.79 7.11
C ILE A 89 4.43 -17.27 5.90
N SER A 90 4.46 -18.57 5.56
CA SER A 90 3.64 -19.11 4.46
C SER A 90 2.14 -18.95 4.67
N LEU A 91 1.65 -19.08 5.91
CA LEU A 91 0.23 -18.87 6.23
C LEU A 91 -0.17 -17.40 6.03
N VAL A 92 0.68 -16.47 6.49
CA VAL A 92 0.45 -15.03 6.27
C VAL A 92 0.46 -14.71 4.77
N ASP A 93 1.42 -15.25 4.03
CA ASP A 93 1.57 -14.98 2.60
C ASP A 93 0.38 -15.49 1.77
N VAL A 94 -0.01 -16.75 1.99
CA VAL A 94 -1.20 -17.33 1.32
C VAL A 94 -2.48 -16.61 1.75
N PHE A 95 -2.59 -16.17 3.00
CA PHE A 95 -3.71 -15.34 3.42
C PHE A 95 -3.75 -14.01 2.67
N CYS A 96 -2.59 -13.35 2.51
CA CYS A 96 -2.48 -12.13 1.70
C CYS A 96 -2.94 -12.38 0.27
N TRP A 97 -2.51 -13.50 -0.33
CA TRP A 97 -2.90 -13.89 -1.68
C TRP A 97 -4.42 -14.09 -1.80
N GLU A 98 -5.02 -14.88 -0.91
CA GLU A 98 -6.46 -15.17 -0.94
C GLU A 98 -7.33 -13.92 -0.83
N LYS A 99 -6.94 -12.97 0.04
CA LYS A 99 -7.78 -11.79 0.34
C LYS A 99 -7.49 -10.59 -0.54
N PHE A 100 -6.23 -10.37 -0.90
CA PHE A 100 -5.78 -9.16 -1.57
C PHE A 100 -5.19 -9.43 -2.96
N GLN A 101 -5.12 -10.70 -3.38
CA GLN A 101 -4.52 -11.11 -4.65
C GLN A 101 -3.07 -10.58 -4.80
N THR A 102 -2.36 -10.49 -3.67
CA THR A 102 -0.98 -10.05 -3.58
C THR A 102 -0.25 -10.83 -2.49
N THR A 103 1.05 -11.05 -2.68
CA THR A 103 1.92 -11.70 -1.70
C THR A 103 2.48 -10.67 -0.71
N ILE A 104 3.17 -11.14 0.32
CA ILE A 104 3.95 -10.31 1.24
C ILE A 104 4.88 -9.43 0.40
N ASN A 105 4.81 -8.14 0.63
CA ASN A 105 5.61 -7.13 -0.04
C ASN A 105 5.88 -5.97 0.94
N PRO A 106 6.80 -5.05 0.62
CA PRO A 106 7.12 -3.92 1.48
C PRO A 106 5.87 -3.14 1.93
N SER A 107 4.94 -2.87 1.02
CA SER A 107 3.70 -2.15 1.31
C SER A 107 2.80 -2.89 2.31
N MET A 108 2.70 -4.22 2.23
CA MET A 108 1.92 -5.02 3.19
C MET A 108 2.55 -4.99 4.59
N LEU A 109 3.88 -5.06 4.68
CA LEU A 109 4.57 -4.98 5.96
C LEU A 109 4.49 -3.57 6.57
N LEU A 110 4.56 -2.56 5.69
CA LEU A 110 4.34 -1.16 6.02
C LEU A 110 2.94 -0.96 6.59
N LEU A 111 1.90 -1.47 5.93
CA LEU A 111 0.51 -1.46 6.43
C LEU A 111 0.36 -2.12 7.81
N VAL A 112 1.01 -3.26 8.04
CA VAL A 112 1.00 -3.92 9.36
C VAL A 112 1.67 -3.05 10.43
N GLY A 113 2.72 -2.31 10.07
CA GLY A 113 3.34 -1.32 10.94
C GLY A 113 2.42 -0.12 11.21
N GLU A 114 1.74 0.37 10.19
CA GLU A 114 0.80 1.50 10.24
C GLU A 114 -0.44 1.21 11.08
N THR A 115 -0.81 -0.08 11.15
CA THR A 115 -2.02 -0.54 11.81
C THR A 115 -1.97 -0.30 13.33
N ASN A 116 -2.90 0.48 13.86
CA ASN A 116 -3.10 0.59 15.31
C ASN A 116 -4.03 -0.51 15.85
N GLY A 117 -4.14 -0.64 17.19
CA GLY A 117 -4.96 -1.70 17.80
C GLY A 117 -6.43 -1.70 17.39
N ARG A 118 -6.97 -0.55 16.97
CA ARG A 118 -8.34 -0.44 16.45
C ARG A 118 -8.41 -0.95 15.01
N GLU A 119 -7.51 -0.51 14.14
CA GLU A 119 -7.39 -0.98 12.74
C GLU A 119 -7.09 -2.48 12.64
N ALA A 120 -6.27 -3.02 13.56
CA ALA A 120 -5.97 -4.45 13.60
C ALA A 120 -7.25 -5.25 13.92
N SER A 121 -8.00 -4.84 14.96
CA SER A 121 -9.27 -5.48 15.31
C SER A 121 -10.27 -5.37 14.16
N GLU A 122 -10.35 -4.21 13.53
CA GLU A 122 -11.18 -3.93 12.36
C GLU A 122 -10.85 -4.87 11.19
N PHE A 123 -9.56 -5.01 10.87
CA PHE A 123 -9.06 -5.94 9.87
C PHE A 123 -9.45 -7.39 10.16
N PHE A 124 -9.23 -7.85 11.39
CA PHE A 124 -9.62 -9.21 11.79
C PHE A 124 -11.13 -9.42 11.64
N THR A 125 -11.97 -8.48 12.09
CA THR A 125 -13.43 -8.63 11.97
C THR A 125 -13.92 -8.65 10.52
N SER A 126 -13.28 -7.89 9.64
CA SER A 126 -13.70 -7.77 8.23
C SER A 126 -13.23 -8.94 7.37
N TYR A 127 -12.06 -9.51 7.67
CA TYR A 127 -11.44 -10.52 6.81
C TYR A 127 -11.43 -11.94 7.39
N PHE A 128 -11.44 -12.12 8.72
CA PHE A 128 -11.43 -13.45 9.35
C PHE A 128 -12.84 -14.06 9.47
N SER A 129 -13.32 -14.72 8.40
CA SER A 129 -14.52 -15.58 8.42
C SER A 129 -14.16 -17.06 8.47
N LYS A 130 -15.13 -17.93 8.83
CA LYS A 130 -14.96 -19.40 8.83
C LYS A 130 -14.58 -19.95 7.45
N ASP A 131 -14.87 -19.21 6.38
CA ASP A 131 -14.59 -19.61 5.00
C ASP A 131 -13.09 -19.70 4.70
N ILE A 132 -12.24 -19.01 5.47
CA ILE A 132 -10.77 -19.07 5.29
C ILE A 132 -10.25 -20.50 5.48
N PHE A 133 -10.82 -21.28 6.40
CA PHE A 133 -10.36 -22.65 6.62
C PHE A 133 -10.68 -23.57 5.44
N PHE A 134 -11.62 -23.20 4.58
CA PHE A 134 -11.96 -23.91 3.34
C PHE A 134 -11.31 -23.29 2.10
N SER A 135 -10.48 -22.25 2.27
CA SER A 135 -9.66 -21.65 1.21
C SER A 135 -8.29 -22.34 1.08
N ASN A 136 -7.42 -21.80 0.22
CA ASN A 136 -6.04 -22.30 0.08
C ASN A 136 -5.21 -22.20 1.38
N VAL A 137 -5.57 -21.31 2.32
CA VAL A 137 -4.99 -21.28 3.67
C VAL A 137 -5.22 -22.63 4.39
N GLY A 138 -6.39 -23.24 4.19
CA GLY A 138 -6.73 -24.56 4.72
C GLY A 138 -5.80 -25.67 4.24
N LEU A 139 -5.30 -25.59 3.00
CA LEU A 139 -4.35 -26.57 2.44
C LEU A 139 -2.99 -26.51 3.16
N VAL A 140 -2.51 -25.30 3.48
CA VAL A 140 -1.27 -25.12 4.25
C VAL A 140 -1.43 -25.64 5.68
N LEU A 141 -2.57 -25.37 6.32
CA LEU A 141 -2.91 -25.91 7.64
C LEU A 141 -3.03 -27.44 7.63
N LEU A 142 -3.60 -28.02 6.57
CA LEU A 142 -3.67 -29.47 6.39
C LEU A 142 -2.28 -30.09 6.25
N LEU A 143 -1.38 -29.48 5.46
CA LEU A 143 0.00 -29.92 5.35
C LEU A 143 0.73 -29.85 6.70
N LEU A 144 0.51 -28.80 7.48
CA LEU A 144 1.03 -28.67 8.84
C LEU A 144 0.49 -29.78 9.76
N LEU A 145 -0.81 -30.07 9.69
CA LEU A 145 -1.43 -31.14 10.48
C LEU A 145 -0.83 -32.51 10.13
N ILE A 146 -0.72 -32.83 8.83
CA ILE A 146 -0.09 -34.07 8.35
C ILE A 146 1.35 -34.16 8.86
N HIS A 147 2.11 -33.07 8.80
CA HIS A 147 3.48 -33.03 9.30
C HIS A 147 3.56 -33.32 10.81
N ILE A 148 2.68 -32.72 11.61
CA ILE A 148 2.61 -32.98 13.05
C ILE A 148 2.25 -34.45 13.31
N LEU A 149 1.26 -34.99 12.61
CA LEU A 149 0.81 -36.38 12.77
C LEU A 149 1.92 -37.38 12.40
N VAL A 150 2.61 -37.17 11.27
CA VAL A 150 3.72 -38.03 10.83
C VAL A 150 4.91 -37.93 11.80
N SER A 151 5.16 -36.76 12.38
CA SER A 151 6.26 -36.55 13.34
C SER A 151 5.97 -37.09 14.74
N ARG A 152 4.70 -37.14 15.16
CA ARG A 152 4.27 -37.62 16.49
C ARG A 152 3.87 -39.08 16.53
N PHE A 153 3.33 -39.62 15.44
CA PHE A 153 2.83 -41.00 15.35
C PHE A 153 3.56 -41.80 14.25
N PRO A 154 4.76 -42.35 14.53
CA PRO A 154 5.53 -43.12 13.55
C PRO A 154 4.81 -44.41 13.06
N LEU A 155 3.73 -44.84 13.72
CA LEU A 155 2.87 -45.95 13.28
C LEU A 155 2.04 -45.60 12.03
N LEU A 156 1.57 -44.35 11.87
CA LEU A 156 0.89 -43.91 10.64
C LEU A 156 1.86 -43.87 9.44
N SER A 157 3.11 -43.47 9.69
CA SER A 157 4.19 -43.48 8.69
C SER A 157 4.46 -44.87 8.11
N ARG A 158 4.24 -45.95 8.89
CA ARG A 158 4.35 -47.34 8.41
C ARG A 158 3.23 -47.74 7.45
N HIS A 159 2.04 -47.13 7.54
CA HIS A 159 0.90 -47.41 6.66
C HIS A 159 0.90 -46.56 5.38
N VAL A 160 1.36 -45.30 5.45
CA VAL A 160 1.45 -44.40 4.28
C VAL A 160 2.62 -44.76 3.35
N SER A 161 3.63 -45.46 3.87
CA SER A 161 4.76 -45.96 3.08
C SER A 161 4.38 -47.22 2.27
N CYS A 162 3.74 -47.02 1.12
CA CYS A 162 3.59 -48.08 0.10
C CYS A 162 4.97 -48.65 -0.33
N ILE A 163 6.04 -47.87 -0.13
CA ILE A 163 7.44 -48.20 -0.43
C ILE A 163 8.02 -49.27 0.52
N THR A 164 7.55 -49.38 1.77
CA THR A 164 8.01 -50.46 2.68
C THR A 164 7.43 -51.82 2.33
N ARG A 165 6.24 -51.87 1.71
CA ARG A 165 5.65 -53.13 1.23
C ARG A 165 6.30 -53.66 -0.05
N ILE A 166 6.88 -52.78 -0.87
CA ILE A 166 7.69 -53.16 -2.04
C ILE A 166 9.07 -53.72 -1.60
N LYS A 167 9.62 -53.25 -0.47
CA LYS A 167 10.89 -53.75 0.09
C LYS A 167 10.86 -55.21 0.50
N GLU A 168 9.71 -55.72 0.94
CA GLU A 168 9.57 -57.13 1.36
C GLU A 168 9.32 -58.09 0.18
N LYS A 169 8.94 -57.58 -1.00
CA LYS A 169 8.62 -58.40 -2.18
C LYS A 169 9.69 -58.45 -3.29
N LEU A 170 10.85 -57.81 -3.11
CA LEU A 170 11.99 -57.90 -4.04
C LEU A 170 13.15 -58.71 -3.44
N PRO A 171 13.12 -60.05 -3.49
CA PRO A 171 14.26 -60.84 -3.09
C PRO A 171 15.34 -60.74 -4.20
N ASN A 172 16.53 -60.25 -3.81
CA ASN A 172 17.82 -60.24 -4.54
C ASN A 172 18.39 -58.92 -5.09
N PHE A 173 17.68 -57.79 -5.09
CA PHE A 173 18.31 -56.50 -5.51
C PHE A 173 19.04 -55.76 -4.36
N TYR A 174 18.77 -56.12 -3.09
CA TYR A 174 19.27 -55.43 -1.89
C TYR A 174 20.65 -55.88 -1.38
N LYS A 175 21.29 -56.88 -2.00
CA LYS A 175 22.60 -57.42 -1.56
C LYS A 175 23.82 -56.59 -2.00
N LYS A 176 23.65 -55.42 -2.64
CA LYS A 176 24.74 -54.43 -2.85
C LYS A 176 24.43 -53.08 -2.17
N PRO A 177 24.52 -52.99 -0.83
CA PRO A 177 24.15 -51.79 -0.08
C PRO A 177 25.03 -50.58 -0.43
N LEU A 178 26.27 -50.78 -0.89
CA LEU A 178 27.18 -49.69 -1.25
C LEU A 178 26.82 -49.07 -2.61
N LEU A 179 26.45 -49.87 -3.61
CA LEU A 179 26.25 -49.39 -4.98
C LEU A 179 25.01 -48.50 -5.10
N ILE A 180 23.87 -48.95 -4.54
CA ILE A 180 22.61 -48.18 -4.51
C ILE A 180 22.77 -46.88 -3.71
N LYS A 181 23.48 -46.95 -2.56
CA LYS A 181 23.79 -45.77 -1.73
C LYS A 181 24.72 -44.76 -2.41
N SER A 182 25.59 -45.24 -3.30
CA SER A 182 26.53 -44.42 -4.06
C SER A 182 25.88 -43.76 -5.27
N MET A 183 24.96 -44.47 -5.93
CA MET A 183 24.14 -43.92 -7.02
C MET A 183 23.24 -42.79 -6.54
N GLY A 184 22.56 -42.95 -5.40
CA GLY A 184 21.75 -41.86 -4.82
C GLY A 184 22.58 -40.63 -4.45
N GLY A 185 23.82 -40.83 -3.97
CA GLY A 185 24.76 -39.74 -3.71
C GLY A 185 25.21 -39.01 -4.98
N LEU A 186 25.48 -39.76 -6.04
CA LEU A 186 25.87 -39.20 -7.34
C LEU A 186 24.71 -38.43 -8.00
N LEU A 187 23.49 -38.95 -7.94
CA LEU A 187 22.29 -38.24 -8.41
C LEU A 187 22.06 -36.95 -7.63
N CYS A 188 22.23 -36.99 -6.31
CA CYS A 188 22.18 -35.78 -5.48
C CYS A 188 23.24 -34.75 -5.90
N LEU A 189 24.47 -35.20 -6.21
CA LEU A 189 25.54 -34.32 -6.68
C LEU A 189 25.18 -33.67 -8.03
N ILE A 190 24.73 -34.47 -8.99
CA ILE A 190 24.33 -33.97 -10.32
C ILE A 190 23.21 -32.95 -10.16
N PHE A 191 22.20 -33.25 -9.35
CA PHE A 191 21.09 -32.33 -9.12
C PHE A 191 21.51 -31.06 -8.38
N LEU A 192 22.46 -31.13 -7.43
CA LEU A 192 23.05 -29.95 -6.80
C LEU A 192 23.78 -29.06 -7.80
N ILE A 193 24.56 -29.66 -8.73
CA ILE A 193 25.28 -28.91 -9.76
C ILE A 193 24.29 -28.20 -10.69
N ILE A 194 23.29 -28.94 -11.19
CA ILE A 194 22.24 -28.37 -12.05
C ILE A 194 21.52 -27.23 -11.31
N SER A 195 21.14 -27.46 -10.05
CA SER A 195 20.44 -26.47 -9.24
C SER A 195 21.29 -25.23 -8.98
N ALA A 196 22.58 -25.39 -8.68
CA ALA A 196 23.49 -24.27 -8.49
C ALA A 196 23.64 -23.42 -9.76
N ILE A 197 23.77 -24.07 -10.94
CA ILE A 197 23.89 -23.37 -12.23
C ILE A 197 22.58 -22.65 -12.57
N SER A 198 21.43 -23.33 -12.45
CA SER A 198 20.12 -22.75 -12.80
C SER A 198 19.73 -21.58 -11.90
N SER A 199 20.15 -21.62 -10.63
CA SER A 199 19.79 -20.60 -9.63
C SER A 199 20.79 -19.44 -9.53
N ALA A 200 21.99 -19.55 -10.14
CA ALA A 200 23.04 -18.55 -10.03
C ALA A 200 22.58 -17.15 -10.44
N HIS A 201 21.85 -17.05 -11.56
CA HIS A 201 21.33 -15.77 -12.04
C HIS A 201 20.38 -15.11 -11.02
N ASN A 202 19.41 -15.86 -10.49
CA ASN A 202 18.46 -15.34 -9.51
C ASN A 202 19.14 -14.91 -8.21
N LYS A 203 20.11 -15.70 -7.71
CA LYS A 203 20.88 -15.35 -6.51
C LYS A 203 21.69 -14.06 -6.70
N GLU A 204 22.28 -13.85 -7.87
CA GLU A 204 23.00 -12.62 -8.17
C GLU A 204 22.07 -11.40 -8.22
N MET A 205 20.90 -11.54 -8.84
CA MET A 205 19.91 -10.44 -8.88
C MET A 205 19.37 -10.11 -7.48
N MET A 206 19.06 -11.11 -6.65
CA MET A 206 18.69 -10.88 -5.25
C MET A 206 19.81 -10.19 -4.47
N ARG A 207 21.07 -10.61 -4.65
CA ARG A 207 22.24 -9.97 -4.02
C ARG A 207 22.38 -8.51 -4.44
N ARG A 208 22.20 -8.21 -5.73
CA ARG A 208 22.19 -6.84 -6.24
C ARG A 208 21.11 -6.02 -5.55
N MET A 209 19.89 -6.55 -5.43
CA MET A 209 18.77 -5.87 -4.78
C MET A 209 19.07 -5.51 -3.32
N PHE A 210 19.60 -6.47 -2.54
CA PHE A 210 19.99 -6.25 -1.14
C PHE A 210 21.25 -5.37 -0.98
N SER A 211 21.96 -5.03 -2.05
CA SER A 211 23.14 -4.15 -1.99
C SER A 211 22.81 -2.66 -2.18
N LEU A 212 21.57 -2.35 -2.57
CA LEU A 212 21.10 -0.98 -2.79
C LEU A 212 20.97 -0.23 -1.46
N ARG A 213 21.26 1.07 -1.47
CA ARG A 213 21.35 1.89 -0.25
C ARG A 213 20.21 2.87 -0.04
N THR A 214 19.30 3.00 -1.00
CA THR A 214 18.13 3.87 -0.89
C THR A 214 16.91 3.17 -1.48
N ILE A 215 15.73 3.45 -0.92
CA ILE A 215 14.48 2.88 -1.42
C ILE A 215 14.20 3.31 -2.87
N GLY A 216 14.49 4.57 -3.24
CA GLY A 216 14.38 5.02 -4.63
C GLY A 216 15.30 4.27 -5.60
N ALA A 217 16.46 3.76 -5.15
CA ALA A 217 17.32 2.91 -5.99
C ALA A 217 16.71 1.50 -6.18
N VAL A 218 16.11 0.93 -5.12
CA VAL A 218 15.34 -0.32 -5.18
C VAL A 218 14.17 -0.20 -6.15
N GLU A 219 13.39 0.89 -6.04
CA GLU A 219 12.25 1.16 -6.92
C GLU A 219 12.66 1.35 -8.37
N ARG A 220 13.76 2.05 -8.64
CA ARG A 220 14.32 2.19 -10.01
C ARG A 220 14.73 0.84 -10.58
N GLU A 221 15.41 0.00 -9.80
CA GLU A 221 15.79 -1.35 -10.23
C GLU A 221 14.55 -2.21 -10.53
N LEU A 222 13.56 -2.23 -9.64
CA LEU A 222 12.26 -2.89 -9.90
C LEU A 222 11.58 -2.37 -11.17
N SER A 223 11.63 -1.06 -11.41
CA SER A 223 11.04 -0.42 -12.59
C SER A 223 11.79 -0.73 -13.89
N LEU A 224 13.12 -0.88 -13.82
CA LEU A 224 13.94 -1.30 -14.96
C LEU A 224 13.63 -2.74 -15.36
N TYR A 225 13.39 -3.64 -14.40
CA TYR A 225 13.04 -5.03 -14.67
C TYR A 225 11.67 -5.19 -15.34
N GLN A 226 10.70 -4.32 -15.02
CA GLN A 226 9.43 -4.28 -15.75
C GLN A 226 9.57 -3.93 -17.23
N ARG A 227 10.67 -3.27 -17.62
CA ARG A 227 10.99 -2.93 -19.03
C ARG A 227 11.79 -4.03 -19.74
N GLN A 228 12.40 -4.96 -19.01
CA GLN A 228 13.24 -6.05 -19.55
C GLN A 228 12.91 -7.40 -18.88
N PRO A 229 11.87 -8.11 -19.38
CA PRO A 229 11.41 -9.37 -18.80
C PRO A 229 12.51 -10.43 -18.77
N GLY A 230 12.67 -11.12 -17.64
CA GLY A 230 13.64 -12.22 -17.49
C GLY A 230 14.99 -11.85 -16.85
N THR A 231 15.18 -10.60 -16.43
CA THR A 231 16.37 -10.13 -15.68
C THR A 231 16.09 -9.82 -14.20
N GLU A 232 14.86 -10.09 -13.77
CA GLU A 232 14.32 -9.71 -12.46
C GLU A 232 14.76 -10.67 -11.35
N ALA A 233 15.00 -10.11 -10.15
CA ALA A 233 15.13 -10.91 -8.93
C ALA A 233 13.78 -11.55 -8.58
N GLN A 234 13.75 -12.88 -8.49
CA GLN A 234 12.57 -13.66 -8.15
C GLN A 234 12.62 -14.07 -6.68
N PHE A 235 11.92 -13.32 -5.83
CA PHE A 235 11.65 -13.68 -4.43
C PHE A 235 10.52 -14.73 -4.38
N TYR A 236 10.82 -15.93 -4.90
CA TYR A 236 9.83 -16.97 -5.17
C TYR A 236 9.30 -17.70 -3.92
N LEU A 237 9.88 -17.45 -2.74
CA LEU A 237 9.42 -18.02 -1.46
C LEU A 237 8.97 -16.93 -0.49
N PRO A 238 7.95 -17.21 0.36
CA PRO A 238 7.48 -16.27 1.38
C PRO A 238 8.59 -15.68 2.28
N PRO A 239 9.59 -16.45 2.78
CA PRO A 239 10.65 -15.87 3.60
C PRO A 239 11.55 -14.87 2.84
N TYR A 240 11.75 -15.07 1.53
CA TYR A 240 12.51 -14.12 0.72
C TYR A 240 11.73 -12.82 0.53
N ARG A 241 10.43 -12.92 0.28
CA ARG A 241 9.55 -11.75 0.19
C ARG A 241 9.51 -10.97 1.49
N LEU A 242 9.40 -11.66 2.64
CA LEU A 242 9.44 -11.01 3.95
C LEU A 242 10.79 -10.34 4.22
N ALA A 243 11.91 -11.00 3.92
CA ALA A 243 13.24 -10.42 4.09
C ALA A 243 13.42 -9.16 3.22
N PHE A 244 12.97 -9.22 1.96
CA PHE A 244 12.97 -8.07 1.07
C PHE A 244 12.07 -6.94 1.56
N ALA A 245 10.89 -7.26 2.11
CA ALA A 245 9.97 -6.29 2.70
C ALA A 245 10.58 -5.58 3.92
N ILE A 246 11.21 -6.32 4.83
CA ILE A 246 11.90 -5.75 6.01
C ILE A 246 13.03 -4.83 5.56
N PHE A 247 13.90 -5.30 4.66
CA PHE A 247 15.01 -4.52 4.11
C PHE A 247 14.54 -3.22 3.45
N SER A 248 13.49 -3.27 2.64
CA SER A 248 12.94 -2.10 1.98
C SER A 248 12.39 -1.08 2.98
N ASN A 249 11.75 -1.54 4.05
CA ASN A 249 11.23 -0.67 5.11
C ASN A 249 12.35 -0.09 5.99
N GLU A 250 13.45 -0.81 6.20
CA GLU A 250 14.63 -0.27 6.89
C GLU A 250 15.27 0.86 6.08
N LEU A 251 15.40 0.70 4.75
CA LEU A 251 15.87 1.75 3.86
C LEU A 251 14.98 3.00 3.88
N ALA A 252 13.67 2.86 4.13
CA ALA A 252 12.77 4.00 4.30
C ALA A 252 13.12 4.85 5.53
N SER A 253 13.75 4.28 6.57
CA SER A 253 14.18 5.04 7.75
C SER A 253 15.29 6.05 7.41
N HIS A 254 16.15 5.76 6.42
CA HIS A 254 17.13 6.73 5.91
C HIS A 254 16.52 7.94 5.20
N GLN A 255 15.25 7.87 4.78
CA GLN A 255 14.57 9.03 4.20
C GLN A 255 14.38 10.15 5.24
N ILE A 256 14.30 9.83 6.53
CA ILE A 256 14.24 10.83 7.62
C ILE A 256 15.54 11.62 7.70
N ASP A 257 16.69 10.95 7.69
CA ASP A 257 18.00 11.62 7.74
C ASP A 257 18.15 12.59 6.55
N GLN A 258 17.72 12.15 5.36
CA GLN A 258 17.75 12.99 4.16
C GLN A 258 16.80 14.19 4.28
N LEU A 259 15.59 14.01 4.80
CA LEU A 259 14.67 15.12 5.05
C LEU A 259 15.23 16.13 6.06
N ILE A 260 15.88 15.67 7.13
CA ILE A 260 16.53 16.54 8.11
C ILE A 260 17.63 17.36 7.42
N ALA A 261 18.45 16.71 6.57
CA ALA A 261 19.48 17.40 5.80
C ALA A 261 18.92 18.37 4.74
N THR A 262 17.75 18.08 4.17
CA THR A 262 17.06 18.94 3.19
C THR A 262 16.42 20.15 3.86
N LYS A 263 15.79 19.98 5.04
CA LYS A 263 15.23 21.05 5.88
C LYS A 263 16.25 22.19 6.09
N ASP A 264 17.50 21.84 6.39
CA ASP A 264 18.53 22.85 6.65
C ASP A 264 18.93 23.66 5.41
N LYS A 265 18.52 23.23 4.20
CA LYS A 265 18.82 23.90 2.92
C LYS A 265 17.65 24.71 2.36
N VAL A 266 16.45 24.61 2.97
CA VAL A 266 15.25 25.32 2.51
C VAL A 266 15.43 26.82 2.73
N GLN A 267 15.20 27.59 1.67
CA GLN A 267 15.34 29.04 1.63
C GLN A 267 14.08 29.66 1.04
N VAL A 268 13.65 30.79 1.61
CA VAL A 268 12.57 31.62 1.08
C VAL A 268 13.18 32.99 0.80
N ASP A 269 13.04 33.47 -0.42
CA ASP A 269 13.62 34.73 -0.87
C ASP A 269 12.73 35.91 -0.43
N SER A 270 11.41 35.78 -0.61
CA SER A 270 10.41 36.73 -0.16
C SER A 270 9.00 36.11 -0.14
N CYS A 271 8.05 36.81 0.47
CA CYS A 271 6.64 36.42 0.49
C CYS A 271 5.76 37.65 0.30
N THR A 272 4.87 37.63 -0.69
CA THR A 272 3.89 38.71 -0.92
C THR A 272 2.61 38.52 -0.12
N TYR A 273 2.44 37.35 0.52
CA TYR A 273 1.25 36.99 1.30
C TYR A 273 -0.06 37.15 0.52
N THR A 274 -0.06 36.66 -0.74
CA THR A 274 -1.19 36.81 -1.68
C THR A 274 -2.52 36.36 -1.08
N THR A 275 -2.51 35.32 -0.25
CA THR A 275 -3.70 34.85 0.47
C THR A 275 -3.43 34.81 1.97
N PRO A 276 -4.16 35.60 2.79
CA PRO A 276 -3.99 35.58 4.24
C PRO A 276 -4.35 34.24 4.87
N ASN A 277 -5.44 33.60 4.47
CA ASN A 277 -5.87 32.31 5.05
C ASN A 277 -5.98 31.24 3.96
N ILE A 278 -5.07 30.28 3.98
CA ILE A 278 -5.11 29.11 3.10
C ILE A 278 -5.48 27.90 3.95
N VAL A 279 -6.60 27.27 3.62
CA VAL A 279 -7.06 26.05 4.29
C VAL A 279 -6.94 24.89 3.31
N LEU A 280 -6.19 23.86 3.69
CA LEU A 280 -6.13 22.61 2.93
C LEU A 280 -6.82 21.51 3.73
N ILE A 281 -7.85 20.92 3.15
CA ILE A 281 -8.56 19.77 3.69
C ILE A 281 -8.10 18.53 2.93
N ILE A 282 -7.38 17.66 3.63
CA ILE A 282 -6.92 16.36 3.15
C ILE A 282 -7.95 15.31 3.62
N GLY A 283 -8.76 14.83 2.68
CA GLY A 283 -9.67 13.70 2.89
C GLY A 283 -8.96 12.35 2.80
N GLU A 284 -9.71 11.27 3.05
CA GLU A 284 -9.21 9.89 3.05
C GLU A 284 -10.16 8.98 2.28
N SER A 285 -9.64 8.17 1.36
CA SER A 285 -10.38 7.14 0.61
C SER A 285 -11.66 7.64 -0.10
N TYR A 286 -11.69 8.88 -0.60
CA TYR A 286 -12.88 9.44 -1.25
C TYR A 286 -12.90 9.20 -2.77
N GLY A 287 -13.63 8.18 -3.21
CA GLY A 287 -13.88 7.90 -4.62
C GLY A 287 -14.76 8.97 -5.27
N LYS A 288 -14.24 9.64 -6.30
CA LYS A 288 -14.97 10.66 -7.08
C LYS A 288 -16.30 10.14 -7.63
N HIS A 289 -16.36 8.85 -7.93
CA HIS A 289 -17.54 8.18 -8.46
C HIS A 289 -18.65 7.93 -7.44
N HIS A 290 -18.49 8.36 -6.19
CA HIS A 290 -19.54 8.41 -5.17
C HIS A 290 -19.94 9.85 -4.80
N SER A 291 -19.46 10.85 -5.55
CA SER A 291 -19.80 12.26 -5.35
C SER A 291 -20.89 12.71 -6.32
N HIS A 292 -22.02 13.20 -5.80
CA HIS A 292 -23.13 13.69 -6.63
C HIS A 292 -22.71 14.88 -7.49
N GLN A 293 -21.85 15.76 -6.96
CA GLN A 293 -21.25 16.89 -7.69
C GLN A 293 -20.52 16.43 -8.98
N TYR A 294 -20.03 15.19 -9.02
CA TYR A 294 -19.37 14.59 -10.18
C TYR A 294 -20.24 13.59 -10.95
N GLY A 295 -21.56 13.63 -10.74
CA GLY A 295 -22.54 12.84 -11.49
C GLY A 295 -22.91 11.50 -10.86
N TYR A 296 -22.60 11.26 -9.58
CA TYR A 296 -23.12 10.10 -8.86
C TYR A 296 -24.64 10.19 -8.69
N PHE A 297 -25.32 9.04 -8.56
CA PHE A 297 -26.78 8.99 -8.60
C PHE A 297 -27.47 9.25 -7.25
N MET A 298 -26.76 9.10 -6.13
CA MET A 298 -27.27 9.45 -4.80
C MET A 298 -26.85 10.88 -4.45
N PRO A 299 -27.70 11.67 -3.77
CA PRO A 299 -27.40 13.05 -3.39
C PRO A 299 -26.41 13.11 -2.20
N THR A 300 -25.16 12.73 -2.45
CA THR A 300 -24.13 12.58 -1.42
C THR A 300 -23.39 13.88 -1.07
N THR A 301 -23.51 14.94 -1.88
CA THR A 301 -22.76 16.20 -1.70
C THR A 301 -23.62 17.47 -1.79
N PRO A 302 -24.76 17.55 -1.10
CA PRO A 302 -25.71 18.64 -1.29
C PRO A 302 -25.15 20.03 -0.90
N ARG A 303 -24.20 20.11 0.03
CA ARG A 303 -23.63 21.39 0.49
C ARG A 303 -22.58 21.91 -0.48
N GLN A 304 -21.68 21.04 -0.94
CA GLN A 304 -20.74 21.38 -2.03
C GLN A 304 -21.47 21.90 -3.27
N GLU A 305 -22.57 21.27 -3.67
CA GLU A 305 -23.40 21.71 -4.80
C GLU A 305 -24.14 23.03 -4.54
N ALA A 306 -24.47 23.34 -3.27
CA ALA A 306 -25.03 24.63 -2.92
C ALA A 306 -23.99 25.75 -3.09
N LEU A 307 -22.75 25.52 -2.63
CA LEU A 307 -21.65 26.48 -2.77
C LEU A 307 -21.22 26.67 -4.24
N GLU A 308 -21.28 25.60 -5.04
CA GLU A 308 -21.05 25.69 -6.49
C GLU A 308 -22.12 26.54 -7.17
N ARG A 309 -23.41 26.35 -6.84
CA ARG A 309 -24.51 27.17 -7.37
C ARG A 309 -24.41 28.65 -6.97
N GLN A 310 -23.83 28.94 -5.81
CA GLN A 310 -23.52 30.30 -5.37
C GLN A 310 -22.30 30.91 -6.09
N GLY A 311 -21.57 30.10 -6.88
CA GLY A 311 -20.36 30.53 -7.58
C GLY A 311 -19.18 30.79 -6.66
N LEU A 312 -19.15 30.17 -5.47
CA LEU A 312 -18.07 30.29 -4.49
C LEU A 312 -17.14 29.07 -4.49
N LEU A 313 -17.62 27.91 -4.98
CA LEU A 313 -16.85 26.67 -5.09
C LEU A 313 -16.71 26.27 -6.56
N VAL A 314 -15.49 25.90 -6.96
CA VAL A 314 -15.16 25.45 -8.32
C VAL A 314 -14.66 24.00 -8.27
N PRO A 315 -15.44 23.02 -8.77
CA PRO A 315 -15.00 21.63 -8.87
C PRO A 315 -14.10 21.42 -10.10
N PHE A 316 -12.96 20.75 -9.90
CA PHE A 316 -12.01 20.40 -10.95
C PHE A 316 -12.32 19.01 -11.50
N ARG A 317 -12.34 18.88 -12.83
CA ARG A 317 -12.91 17.70 -13.50
C ARG A 317 -11.91 16.60 -13.86
N ASP A 318 -10.63 16.89 -14.01
CA ASP A 318 -9.63 15.90 -14.43
C ASP A 318 -8.42 15.85 -13.49
N VAL A 319 -8.69 15.50 -12.23
CA VAL A 319 -7.68 15.36 -11.16
C VAL A 319 -7.50 13.90 -10.78
N VAL A 320 -6.24 13.46 -10.67
CA VAL A 320 -5.87 12.12 -10.19
C VAL A 320 -4.86 12.16 -9.04
N SER A 321 -4.89 11.13 -8.21
CA SER A 321 -3.83 10.83 -7.25
C SER A 321 -2.67 10.10 -7.93
N PRO A 322 -1.39 10.32 -7.56
CA PRO A 322 -0.27 9.53 -8.08
C PRO A 322 -0.23 8.10 -7.53
N TYR A 323 -0.81 7.87 -6.35
CA TYR A 323 -0.82 6.56 -5.66
C TYR A 323 -2.20 6.32 -5.04
N ASN A 324 -2.52 5.06 -4.76
CA ASN A 324 -3.74 4.65 -4.05
C ASN A 324 -3.43 4.18 -2.61
N LEU A 325 -2.34 4.70 -2.03
CA LEU A 325 -1.87 4.38 -0.69
C LEU A 325 -1.43 5.67 0.01
N THR A 326 -2.08 6.01 1.12
CA THR A 326 -1.88 7.22 1.93
C THR A 326 -0.39 7.53 2.14
N SER A 327 0.39 6.53 2.53
CA SER A 327 1.85 6.65 2.77
C SER A 327 2.62 7.25 1.59
N PHE A 328 2.35 6.80 0.37
CA PHE A 328 2.99 7.33 -0.83
C PHE A 328 2.39 8.66 -1.23
N VAL A 329 1.08 8.85 -1.12
CA VAL A 329 0.44 10.13 -1.45
C VAL A 329 1.01 11.23 -0.57
N PHE A 330 1.12 11.01 0.74
CA PHE A 330 1.66 11.98 1.70
C PHE A 330 3.09 12.41 1.37
N LYS A 331 3.96 11.49 0.92
CA LYS A 331 5.32 11.83 0.47
C LYS A 331 5.31 12.83 -0.71
N ASN A 332 4.37 12.65 -1.65
CA ASN A 332 4.24 13.52 -2.82
C ASN A 332 3.55 14.84 -2.47
N ILE A 333 2.39 14.82 -1.79
CA ILE A 333 1.61 16.04 -1.54
C ILE A 333 2.22 16.94 -0.46
N PHE A 334 3.16 16.44 0.37
CA PHE A 334 3.88 17.27 1.34
C PHE A 334 5.21 17.81 0.82
N SER A 335 5.85 17.17 -0.16
CA SER A 335 7.14 17.63 -0.69
C SER A 335 6.97 18.44 -1.98
N LEU A 336 7.93 19.28 -2.34
CA LEU A 336 7.93 20.01 -3.61
C LEU A 336 8.30 19.14 -4.82
N GLN A 337 8.46 17.83 -4.63
CA GLN A 337 8.73 16.86 -5.69
C GLN A 337 7.50 16.69 -6.59
N VAL A 338 7.74 16.44 -7.87
CA VAL A 338 6.70 15.98 -8.79
C VAL A 338 7.12 14.67 -9.44
N ILE A 339 6.15 13.81 -9.74
CA ILE A 339 6.41 12.55 -10.42
C ILE A 339 7.03 12.83 -11.79
N GLY A 340 8.18 12.18 -12.02
CA GLY A 340 9.06 12.42 -13.18
C GLY A 340 10.40 13.06 -12.80
N ASP A 341 10.51 13.62 -11.60
CA ASP A 341 11.79 14.08 -11.04
C ASP A 341 12.78 12.92 -10.86
N THR A 342 14.08 13.22 -10.96
CA THR A 342 15.16 12.21 -10.88
C THR A 342 15.59 11.87 -9.46
N LYS A 343 15.38 12.82 -8.54
CA LYS A 343 15.70 12.71 -7.11
C LYS A 343 14.51 12.13 -6.33
N ASP A 344 14.78 11.66 -5.12
CA ASP A 344 13.73 11.11 -4.24
C ASP A 344 12.95 12.27 -3.58
N TRP A 345 11.72 12.02 -3.12
CA TRP A 345 10.88 13.08 -2.50
C TRP A 345 11.54 13.72 -1.27
N CYS A 346 12.37 12.96 -0.54
CA CYS A 346 13.11 13.45 0.63
C CYS A 346 14.29 14.37 0.29
N ASP A 347 14.64 14.51 -0.99
CA ASP A 347 15.60 15.50 -1.48
C ASP A 347 14.97 16.89 -1.72
N TYR A 348 13.64 17.01 -1.58
CA TYR A 348 12.88 18.24 -1.81
C TYR A 348 12.31 18.79 -0.50
N PRO A 349 12.17 20.12 -0.38
CA PRO A 349 11.54 20.76 0.78
C PRO A 349 10.12 20.26 1.01
N LEU A 350 9.71 20.18 2.28
CA LEU A 350 8.30 19.97 2.64
C LEU A 350 7.58 21.32 2.64
N PHE A 351 6.45 21.44 1.94
CA PHE A 351 5.78 22.73 1.78
C PHE A 351 5.37 23.40 3.11
N PRO A 352 4.95 22.68 4.18
CA PRO A 352 4.63 23.35 5.44
C PRO A 352 5.85 24.04 6.05
N GLU A 353 7.04 23.48 5.89
CA GLU A 353 8.29 24.12 6.32
C GLU A 353 8.56 25.40 5.52
N VAL A 354 8.34 25.35 4.20
CA VAL A 354 8.47 26.52 3.32
C VAL A 354 7.52 27.63 3.76
N PHE A 355 6.26 27.30 4.06
CA PHE A 355 5.27 28.25 4.59
C PHE A 355 5.70 28.86 5.92
N ARG A 356 6.16 28.05 6.87
CA ARG A 356 6.66 28.57 8.16
C ARG A 356 7.85 29.51 7.99
N LYS A 357 8.81 29.14 7.15
CA LYS A 357 9.96 29.99 6.81
C LYS A 357 9.56 31.27 6.09
N ALA A 358 8.46 31.24 5.32
CA ALA A 358 7.90 32.41 4.66
C ALA A 358 7.12 33.33 5.61
N GLY A 359 6.91 32.96 6.88
CA GLY A 359 6.24 33.77 7.89
C GLY A 359 4.76 33.44 8.10
N TYR A 360 4.22 32.40 7.46
CA TYR A 360 2.88 31.90 7.77
C TYR A 360 2.89 31.12 9.09
N HIS A 361 1.84 31.28 9.90
CA HIS A 361 1.54 30.36 10.99
C HIS A 361 0.94 29.08 10.43
N VAL A 362 1.54 27.93 10.72
CA VAL A 362 1.11 26.65 10.16
C VAL A 362 0.50 25.74 11.23
N THR A 363 -0.80 25.49 11.09
CA THR A 363 -1.57 24.61 11.97
C THR A 363 -1.85 23.29 11.25
N PHE A 364 -1.52 22.15 11.86
CA PHE A 364 -1.88 20.82 11.36
C PHE A 364 -2.69 20.03 12.38
N ILE A 365 -3.98 19.88 12.09
CA ILE A 365 -4.90 19.05 12.87
C ILE A 365 -5.34 17.83 12.10
N THR A 366 -5.24 16.68 12.75
CA THR A 366 -5.41 15.38 12.10
C THR A 366 -6.16 14.41 12.98
N ASN A 367 -7.06 13.65 12.36
CA ASN A 367 -7.76 12.54 12.99
C ASN A 367 -7.10 11.18 12.71
N GLN A 368 -5.87 11.18 12.19
CA GLN A 368 -5.08 9.96 11.92
C GLN A 368 -3.68 10.03 12.56
N PHE A 369 -2.90 11.10 12.30
CA PHE A 369 -1.46 11.14 12.58
C PHE A 369 -1.09 11.97 13.82
N LEU A 370 -1.24 11.41 15.02
CA LEU A 370 -0.79 12.08 16.25
C LEU A 370 0.63 11.67 16.70
N PRO A 371 1.44 12.63 17.18
CA PRO A 371 2.65 12.32 17.93
C PRO A 371 2.29 11.62 19.25
N ARG A 372 2.57 10.31 19.36
CA ARG A 372 2.39 9.57 20.63
C ARG A 372 3.73 9.25 21.25
N ALA A 373 3.98 9.79 22.45
CA ALA A 373 5.24 9.71 23.21
C ALA A 373 5.74 8.29 23.56
N LYS A 374 5.04 7.21 23.20
CA LYS A 374 5.44 5.80 23.40
C LYS A 374 5.13 4.87 22.22
N GLN A 375 4.72 5.41 21.07
CA GLN A 375 4.58 4.66 19.81
C GLN A 375 5.63 5.17 18.81
N ALA A 376 6.90 5.02 19.17
CA ALA A 376 8.02 5.13 18.22
C ALA A 376 8.13 3.89 17.30
N VAL A 377 7.01 3.18 17.12
CA VAL A 377 6.93 1.89 16.44
C VAL A 377 5.95 2.09 15.28
N TYR A 378 6.50 2.55 14.17
CA TYR A 378 6.07 2.23 12.80
C TYR A 378 4.78 2.83 12.20
N ASP A 379 4.42 4.09 12.49
CA ASP A 379 3.46 4.83 11.63
C ASP A 379 4.14 5.25 10.32
N PHE A 380 4.19 4.37 9.33
CA PHE A 380 4.82 4.63 8.03
C PHE A 380 3.89 5.35 7.02
N SER A 381 2.65 5.67 7.41
CA SER A 381 1.57 6.19 6.54
C SER A 381 1.70 7.68 6.18
N GLY A 382 2.81 8.29 6.58
CA GLY A 382 3.05 9.73 6.57
C GLY A 382 3.40 10.23 7.98
N GLY A 383 2.89 9.56 9.02
CA GLY A 383 3.22 9.86 10.41
C GLY A 383 4.70 9.78 10.73
N PHE A 384 5.48 8.92 10.06
CA PHE A 384 6.91 8.76 10.38
C PHE A 384 7.70 10.06 10.18
N PHE A 385 7.39 10.86 9.15
CA PHE A 385 8.02 12.17 8.95
C PHE A 385 7.20 13.31 9.55
N LEU A 386 5.87 13.22 9.51
CA LEU A 386 4.99 14.25 10.08
C LEU A 386 5.10 14.33 11.60
N ASN A 387 5.32 13.21 12.29
CA ASN A 387 5.44 13.14 13.76
C ASN A 387 6.89 13.05 14.23
N HIS A 388 7.88 13.00 13.33
CA HIS A 388 9.28 13.08 13.73
C HIS A 388 9.50 14.40 14.47
N PRO A 389 10.02 14.40 15.71
CA PRO A 389 10.02 15.61 16.55
C PRO A 389 10.68 16.83 15.90
N GLU A 390 11.81 16.62 15.22
CA GLU A 390 12.52 17.70 14.54
C GLU A 390 11.78 18.22 13.30
N LEU A 391 11.27 17.32 12.47
CA LEU A 391 10.58 17.68 11.22
C LEU A 391 9.20 18.29 11.53
N SER A 392 8.47 17.73 12.50
CA SER A 392 7.21 18.29 12.99
C SER A 392 7.39 19.71 13.50
N LYS A 393 8.46 19.99 14.26
CA LYS A 393 8.77 21.35 14.74
C LYS A 393 9.18 22.29 13.62
N ALA A 394 9.74 21.76 12.52
CA ALA A 394 10.07 22.54 11.34
C ALA A 394 8.84 22.88 10.49
N MET A 395 7.88 21.96 10.41
CA MET A 395 6.66 22.06 9.59
C MET A 395 5.49 22.76 10.25
N PHE A 396 5.32 22.65 11.57
CA PHE A 396 4.08 23.05 12.24
C PHE A 396 4.34 23.90 13.49
N ASP A 397 3.56 24.97 13.65
CA ASP A 397 3.51 25.79 14.87
C ASP A 397 2.49 25.24 15.86
N SER A 398 1.39 24.66 15.37
CA SER A 398 0.29 24.18 16.20
C SER A 398 -0.27 22.85 15.70
N ARG A 399 -0.63 21.96 16.63
CA ARG A 399 -1.19 20.63 16.35
C ARG A 399 -2.21 20.21 17.41
N ASN A 400 -3.14 19.35 17.04
CA ASN A 400 -4.02 18.68 18.00
C ASN A 400 -3.27 17.59 18.76
N SER A 401 -3.80 17.22 19.93
CA SER A 401 -3.21 16.19 20.80
C SER A 401 -4.11 14.96 20.99
N THR A 402 -5.31 14.98 20.42
CA THR A 402 -6.35 13.95 20.61
C THR A 402 -6.96 13.51 19.29
N LEU A 403 -7.14 12.19 19.14
CA LEU A 403 -7.90 11.58 18.05
C LEU A 403 -9.35 11.43 18.47
N TYR A 404 -10.25 11.60 17.52
CA TYR A 404 -11.68 11.57 17.73
C TYR A 404 -12.33 10.41 16.99
N LYS A 405 -13.46 9.94 17.52
CA LYS A 405 -14.24 8.89 16.85
C LYS A 405 -14.77 9.33 15.49
N TYR A 406 -15.12 10.62 15.36
CA TYR A 406 -15.68 11.22 14.15
C TYR A 406 -14.96 12.54 13.88
N ASP A 407 -14.87 12.92 12.61
CA ASP A 407 -14.14 14.13 12.18
C ASP A 407 -14.74 15.44 12.70
N ALA A 408 -16.00 15.45 13.15
CA ALA A 408 -16.57 16.58 13.89
C ALA A 408 -15.78 16.93 15.16
N GLY A 409 -14.99 15.99 15.70
CA GLY A 409 -14.08 16.29 16.80
C GLY A 409 -12.98 17.28 16.44
N LEU A 410 -12.48 17.26 15.19
CA LEU A 410 -11.50 18.24 14.71
C LEU A 410 -12.07 19.66 14.62
N LEU A 411 -13.37 19.79 14.32
CA LEU A 411 -14.05 21.09 14.34
C LEU A 411 -14.00 21.70 15.75
N ASN A 412 -14.35 20.89 16.76
CA ASN A 412 -14.31 21.32 18.15
C ASN A 412 -12.88 21.58 18.62
N ASP A 413 -11.90 20.79 18.20
CA ASP A 413 -10.50 21.04 18.55
C ASP A 413 -10.00 22.35 17.95
N TYR A 414 -10.32 22.60 16.69
CA TYR A 414 -9.98 23.86 16.04
C TYR A 414 -10.57 25.06 16.80
N ASP A 415 -11.87 25.04 17.08
CA ASP A 415 -12.54 26.18 17.73
C ASP A 415 -12.00 26.49 19.13
N ASN A 416 -11.69 25.44 19.91
CA ASN A 416 -11.33 25.61 21.33
C ASN A 416 -9.81 25.72 21.56
N HIS A 417 -8.99 25.19 20.65
CA HIS A 417 -7.55 25.03 20.90
C HIS A 417 -6.62 25.51 19.78
N GLN A 418 -7.10 25.70 18.56
CA GLN A 418 -6.20 26.08 17.45
C GLN A 418 -6.52 27.47 16.88
N ALA A 419 -7.79 27.86 16.82
CA ALA A 419 -8.23 29.11 16.22
C ALA A 419 -7.60 30.34 16.91
N GLN A 420 -7.32 30.27 18.21
CA GLN A 420 -6.68 31.35 18.96
C GLN A 420 -5.18 31.49 18.66
N ASN A 421 -4.57 30.52 17.98
CA ASN A 421 -3.18 30.60 17.53
C ASN A 421 -3.05 31.26 16.14
N ASN A 422 -4.16 31.52 15.44
CA ASN A 422 -4.13 32.14 14.13
C ASN A 422 -3.55 33.57 14.19
N THR A 423 -2.76 33.91 13.18
CA THR A 423 -2.11 35.21 12.99
C THR A 423 -2.72 35.94 11.79
N GLU A 424 -2.02 36.94 11.24
CA GLU A 424 -2.43 37.62 10.00
C GLU A 424 -2.33 36.71 8.77
N HIS A 425 -1.40 35.73 8.77
CA HIS A 425 -1.15 34.83 7.65
C HIS A 425 -1.11 33.38 8.13
N ASN A 426 -2.06 32.55 7.68
CA ASN A 426 -2.29 31.20 8.18
C ASN A 426 -2.35 30.18 7.06
N LEU A 427 -1.63 29.07 7.24
CA LEU A 427 -1.85 27.81 6.53
C LEU A 427 -2.45 26.81 7.52
N ILE A 428 -3.67 26.37 7.25
CA ILE A 428 -4.42 25.51 8.17
C ILE A 428 -4.74 24.19 7.46
N LEU A 429 -4.17 23.11 7.97
CA LEU A 429 -4.28 21.78 7.40
C LEU A 429 -5.24 20.94 8.27
N PHE A 430 -6.35 20.51 7.67
CA PHE A 430 -7.26 19.51 8.25
C PHE A 430 -7.01 18.16 7.58
N HIS A 431 -6.62 17.14 8.33
CA HIS A 431 -6.50 15.78 7.83
C HIS A 431 -7.55 14.86 8.46
N LEU A 432 -8.52 14.48 7.63
CA LEU A 432 -9.74 13.79 8.05
C LEU A 432 -9.57 12.26 8.03
N MET A 433 -10.39 11.54 8.78
CA MET A 433 -10.56 10.08 8.64
C MET A 433 -11.45 9.73 7.43
N GLY A 434 -12.29 10.67 6.98
CA GLY A 434 -12.98 10.61 5.70
C GLY A 434 -13.79 9.32 5.51
N GLN A 435 -13.60 8.70 4.35
CA GLN A 435 -14.31 7.49 3.91
C GLN A 435 -13.49 6.21 4.17
N HIS A 436 -12.49 6.25 5.06
CA HIS A 436 -11.66 5.07 5.35
C HIS A 436 -12.49 3.81 5.66
N VAL A 437 -12.02 2.65 5.18
CA VAL A 437 -12.68 1.34 5.29
C VAL A 437 -13.21 1.05 6.70
N ASN A 438 -14.34 0.33 6.76
CA ASN A 438 -15.32 0.32 7.88
C ASN A 438 -16.23 1.55 7.90
N TYR A 439 -16.74 1.89 6.72
CA TYR A 439 -17.60 3.04 6.41
C TYR A 439 -18.72 3.27 7.43
N GLY A 440 -19.34 2.18 7.91
CA GLY A 440 -20.42 2.24 8.88
C GLY A 440 -20.03 2.85 10.24
N GLN A 441 -18.74 3.00 10.53
CA GLN A 441 -18.21 3.65 11.71
C GLN A 441 -17.74 5.09 11.48
N ARG A 442 -17.68 5.57 10.23
CA ARG A 442 -17.25 6.94 9.89
C ARG A 442 -18.34 7.98 10.16
N THR A 443 -19.60 7.54 10.18
CA THR A 443 -20.77 8.40 10.38
C THR A 443 -21.51 8.03 11.68
N PRO A 444 -21.85 9.00 12.54
CA PRO A 444 -22.73 8.78 13.69
C PRO A 444 -24.08 8.20 13.27
N ALA A 445 -24.69 7.34 14.09
CA ALA A 445 -25.98 6.71 13.78
C ALA A 445 -27.09 7.73 13.41
N ARG A 446 -27.13 8.88 14.12
CA ARG A 446 -28.08 9.97 13.86
C ARG A 446 -27.90 10.68 12.51
N ALA A 447 -26.73 10.52 11.89
CA ALA A 447 -26.36 11.16 10.62
C ALA A 447 -26.41 10.18 9.43
N LYS A 448 -26.79 8.91 9.66
CA LYS A 448 -26.99 7.93 8.58
C LYS A 448 -28.33 8.19 7.90
N HIS A 449 -28.28 8.56 6.63
CA HIS A 449 -29.44 8.85 5.80
C HIS A 449 -29.80 7.67 4.89
N PHE A 450 -28.82 7.17 4.14
CA PHE A 450 -29.01 6.09 3.18
C PHE A 450 -29.07 4.72 3.87
N LYS A 451 -29.92 3.83 3.39
CA LYS A 451 -30.09 2.45 3.88
C LYS A 451 -30.03 1.46 2.74
N ALA A 452 -29.75 0.18 3.03
CA ALA A 452 -29.70 -0.87 2.02
C ALA A 452 -30.95 -0.94 1.11
N GLU A 453 -32.14 -0.60 1.64
CA GLU A 453 -33.40 -0.60 0.88
C GLU A 453 -33.45 0.49 -0.19
N ASP A 454 -32.77 1.64 0.01
CA ASP A 454 -32.72 2.73 -0.98
C ASP A 454 -32.04 2.30 -2.29
N TYR A 455 -31.14 1.32 -2.20
CA TYR A 455 -30.39 0.78 -3.33
C TYR A 455 -31.05 -0.45 -3.95
N LYS A 456 -32.13 -1.01 -3.37
CA LYS A 456 -32.69 -2.29 -3.81
C LYS A 456 -33.16 -2.28 -5.26
N THR A 457 -33.73 -1.17 -5.71
CA THR A 457 -34.17 -1.00 -7.10
C THR A 457 -33.03 -0.57 -8.02
N ILE A 458 -32.15 0.30 -7.53
CA ILE A 458 -31.06 0.91 -8.31
C ILE A 458 -29.90 -0.08 -8.51
N ARG A 459 -29.44 -0.71 -7.42
CA ARG A 459 -28.39 -1.75 -7.34
C ARG A 459 -29.00 -3.11 -6.98
N HIS A 460 -29.93 -3.55 -7.81
CA HIS A 460 -30.59 -4.85 -7.69
C HIS A 460 -29.63 -6.04 -7.85
N ASP A 461 -28.46 -5.81 -8.46
CA ASP A 461 -27.36 -6.77 -8.61
C ASP A 461 -26.66 -7.11 -7.27
N LEU A 462 -26.77 -6.24 -6.27
CA LEU A 462 -26.14 -6.42 -4.96
C LEU A 462 -27.11 -7.09 -3.98
N GLY A 463 -26.63 -8.08 -3.22
CA GLY A 463 -27.35 -8.60 -2.05
C GLY A 463 -27.46 -7.56 -0.92
N GLU A 464 -28.35 -7.79 0.04
CA GLU A 464 -28.65 -6.85 1.13
C GLU A 464 -27.40 -6.37 1.88
N LYS A 465 -26.50 -7.28 2.26
CA LYS A 465 -25.26 -6.92 2.97
C LYS A 465 -24.38 -5.96 2.16
N ARG A 466 -24.22 -6.21 0.85
CA ARG A 466 -23.41 -5.35 -0.04
C ARG A 466 -24.08 -3.98 -0.25
N ARG A 467 -25.41 -3.95 -0.36
CA ARG A 467 -26.17 -2.68 -0.38
C ARG A 467 -26.02 -1.91 0.92
N GLN A 468 -25.96 -2.59 2.07
CA GLN A 468 -25.71 -1.93 3.36
C GLN A 468 -24.31 -1.30 3.41
N THR A 469 -23.28 -2.03 2.97
CA THR A 469 -21.92 -1.49 2.87
C THR A 469 -21.84 -0.27 1.92
N LEU A 470 -22.51 -0.34 0.77
CA LEU A 470 -22.63 0.80 -0.16
C LEU A 470 -23.33 2.00 0.48
N ALA A 471 -24.45 1.77 1.17
CA ALA A 471 -25.16 2.81 1.91
C ALA A 471 -24.28 3.43 3.01
N ASP A 472 -23.49 2.62 3.70
CA ASP A 472 -22.55 3.11 4.71
C ASP A 472 -21.42 3.96 4.10
N TYR A 473 -20.91 3.61 2.91
CA TYR A 473 -19.94 4.44 2.16
C TYR A 473 -20.55 5.78 1.76
N ASP A 474 -21.72 5.79 1.14
CA ASP A 474 -22.40 7.03 0.73
C ASP A 474 -22.80 7.90 1.94
N ASN A 475 -23.12 7.28 3.08
CA ASN A 475 -23.32 8.01 4.35
C ASN A 475 -22.01 8.62 4.89
N ALA A 476 -20.87 7.97 4.69
CA ALA A 476 -19.56 8.55 5.02
C ALA A 476 -19.25 9.74 4.11
N VAL A 477 -19.61 9.66 2.83
CA VAL A 477 -19.50 10.80 1.89
C VAL A 477 -20.39 11.97 2.32
N LEU A 478 -21.67 11.71 2.61
CA LEU A 478 -22.62 12.75 3.03
C LEU A 478 -22.24 13.38 4.37
N TYR A 479 -21.64 12.59 5.27
CA TYR A 479 -21.11 13.12 6.52
C TYR A 479 -19.89 14.00 6.28
N ASN A 480 -18.95 13.58 5.43
CA ASN A 480 -17.80 14.40 5.04
C ASN A 480 -18.23 15.71 4.38
N ASP A 481 -19.23 15.69 3.49
CA ASP A 481 -19.84 16.90 2.93
C ASP A 481 -20.29 17.88 4.04
N SER A 482 -20.85 17.37 5.14
CA SER A 482 -21.21 18.20 6.30
C SER A 482 -20.01 18.71 7.10
N ILE A 483 -18.91 17.95 7.18
CA ILE A 483 -17.71 18.35 7.90
C ILE A 483 -16.97 19.44 7.11
N VAL A 484 -16.77 19.26 5.80
CA VAL A 484 -16.05 20.24 4.96
C VAL A 484 -16.83 21.56 4.88
N ASP A 485 -18.16 21.51 4.82
CA ASP A 485 -19.02 22.70 4.86
C ASP A 485 -18.84 23.46 6.19
N GLN A 486 -18.81 22.74 7.32
CA GLN A 486 -18.56 23.36 8.62
C GLN A 486 -17.13 23.93 8.74
N ILE A 487 -16.14 23.32 8.09
CA ILE A 487 -14.80 23.93 7.99
C ILE A 487 -14.90 25.25 7.22
N ILE A 488 -15.53 25.25 6.03
CA ILE A 488 -15.73 26.45 5.20
C ILE A 488 -16.43 27.57 5.98
N GLU A 489 -17.48 27.23 6.74
CA GLU A 489 -18.27 28.18 7.53
C GLU A 489 -17.41 29.02 8.49
N ARG A 490 -16.33 28.43 9.05
CA ARG A 490 -15.39 29.13 9.95
C ARG A 490 -14.53 30.18 9.26
N PHE A 491 -14.43 30.13 7.93
CA PHE A 491 -13.59 31.02 7.12
C PHE A 491 -14.39 31.88 6.13
N LYS A 492 -15.72 31.74 6.07
CA LYS A 492 -16.57 32.46 5.09
C LYS A 492 -16.46 33.99 5.22
N ASP A 493 -16.28 34.50 6.44
CA ASP A 493 -16.19 35.94 6.75
C ASP A 493 -14.72 36.43 6.81
N LYS A 494 -13.77 35.57 6.42
CA LYS A 494 -12.34 35.88 6.35
C LYS A 494 -11.92 36.01 4.90
N GLU A 495 -10.77 36.61 4.66
CA GLU A 495 -10.11 36.57 3.36
C GLU A 495 -9.40 35.21 3.22
N ALA A 496 -10.15 34.23 2.71
CA ALA A 496 -9.74 32.83 2.70
C ALA A 496 -9.98 32.11 1.37
N ILE A 497 -9.07 31.19 1.07
CA ILE A 497 -9.21 30.09 0.12
C ILE A 497 -9.26 28.77 0.89
N VAL A 498 -10.17 27.88 0.50
CA VAL A 498 -10.23 26.50 0.99
C VAL A 498 -10.05 25.54 -0.18
N ILE A 499 -9.12 24.59 -0.06
CA ILE A 499 -8.84 23.57 -1.06
C ILE A 499 -9.17 22.21 -0.45
N TYR A 500 -9.88 21.37 -1.18
CA TYR A 500 -10.17 20.00 -0.78
C TYR A 500 -9.60 19.02 -1.77
N THR A 501 -8.93 17.99 -1.25
CA THR A 501 -8.57 16.79 -1.99
C THR A 501 -8.49 15.61 -1.03
N PRO A 502 -9.00 14.42 -1.35
CA PRO A 502 -8.59 13.23 -0.65
C PRO A 502 -7.18 12.83 -1.09
N ASP A 503 -6.57 11.94 -0.32
CA ASP A 503 -5.33 11.28 -0.69
C ASP A 503 -5.51 10.38 -1.93
N HIS A 504 -6.53 9.52 -1.95
CA HIS A 504 -6.88 8.65 -3.05
C HIS A 504 -8.38 8.32 -3.09
N GLY A 505 -8.80 7.62 -4.16
CA GLY A 505 -10.14 7.05 -4.29
C GLY A 505 -10.26 5.70 -3.60
N GLU A 506 -11.44 5.11 -3.61
CA GLU A 506 -11.67 3.77 -3.07
C GLU A 506 -12.81 3.09 -3.83
N GLU A 507 -12.68 1.79 -4.06
CA GLU A 507 -13.75 1.00 -4.68
C GLU A 507 -14.83 0.61 -3.65
N CYS A 508 -16.09 0.81 -4.03
CA CYS A 508 -17.26 0.35 -3.31
C CYS A 508 -18.33 -0.21 -4.26
N TYR A 509 -18.04 -1.38 -4.83
CA TYR A 509 -18.90 -2.13 -5.75
C TYR A 509 -19.24 -1.42 -7.07
N GLU A 510 -18.31 -0.68 -7.66
CA GLU A 510 -18.50 -0.10 -8.98
C GLU A 510 -18.63 -1.18 -10.06
N GLY A 511 -19.52 -0.94 -11.03
CA GLY A 511 -19.81 -1.89 -12.10
C GLY A 511 -20.21 -3.26 -11.53
N ARG A 512 -19.51 -4.31 -11.97
CA ARG A 512 -19.73 -5.71 -11.54
C ARG A 512 -18.56 -6.27 -10.74
N ARG A 513 -17.64 -5.41 -10.28
CA ARG A 513 -16.36 -5.81 -9.69
C ARG A 513 -16.52 -6.56 -8.36
N GLY A 514 -17.58 -6.25 -7.61
CA GLY A 514 -18.05 -7.11 -6.51
C GLY A 514 -17.20 -7.11 -5.23
N PHE A 515 -16.20 -6.23 -5.14
CA PHE A 515 -15.38 -6.02 -3.94
C PHE A 515 -15.46 -4.57 -3.44
N ILE A 516 -14.85 -4.33 -2.29
CA ILE A 516 -14.67 -3.02 -1.66
C ILE A 516 -13.20 -2.84 -1.31
N CYS A 517 -12.81 -1.61 -0.96
CA CYS A 517 -11.45 -1.23 -0.64
C CYS A 517 -10.55 -1.21 -1.88
N ARG A 518 -9.42 -0.49 -1.75
CA ARG A 518 -8.37 -0.43 -2.78
C ARG A 518 -7.79 -1.81 -3.12
N ASN A 519 -7.51 -2.03 -4.39
CA ASN A 519 -6.81 -3.19 -4.91
C ASN A 519 -5.30 -2.91 -4.93
N HIS A 520 -4.53 -3.86 -4.38
CA HIS A 520 -3.08 -3.77 -4.25
C HIS A 520 -2.33 -4.29 -5.48
N SER A 521 -3.03 -4.54 -6.59
CA SER A 521 -2.45 -4.91 -7.87
C SER A 521 -1.37 -3.92 -8.30
N SER A 522 -0.24 -4.48 -8.77
CA SER A 522 0.84 -3.75 -9.42
C SER A 522 0.52 -3.41 -10.89
N ASN A 523 -0.43 -4.11 -11.51
CA ASN A 523 -0.90 -3.81 -12.86
C ASN A 523 -2.12 -2.90 -12.79
N ILE A 524 -2.03 -1.71 -13.39
CA ILE A 524 -3.08 -0.71 -13.41
C ILE A 524 -3.77 -0.71 -14.77
N ASP A 525 -5.01 -1.16 -14.81
CA ASP A 525 -5.89 -0.96 -15.96
C ASP A 525 -6.73 0.32 -15.81
N TYR A 526 -7.51 0.66 -16.84
CA TYR A 526 -8.34 1.87 -16.82
C TYR A 526 -9.39 1.86 -15.70
N ASN A 527 -9.95 0.71 -15.34
CA ASN A 527 -10.99 0.66 -14.31
C ASN A 527 -10.37 0.86 -12.92
N LEU A 528 -9.24 0.22 -12.64
CA LEU A 528 -8.49 0.46 -11.40
C LEU A 528 -8.10 1.93 -11.28
N ALA A 529 -7.51 2.50 -12.33
CA ALA A 529 -7.16 3.92 -12.37
C ALA A 529 -8.37 4.83 -12.10
N ARG A 530 -9.49 4.52 -12.77
CA ARG A 530 -10.73 5.28 -12.66
C ARG A 530 -11.30 5.32 -11.25
N TYR A 531 -11.36 4.20 -10.55
CA TYR A 531 -12.06 4.13 -9.26
C TYR A 531 -11.17 4.44 -8.06
N GLU A 532 -9.86 4.22 -8.17
CA GLU A 532 -8.92 4.41 -7.05
C GLU A 532 -8.04 5.65 -7.16
N PHE A 533 -7.91 6.24 -8.35
CA PHE A 533 -7.03 7.39 -8.58
C PHE A 533 -7.78 8.63 -9.05
N GLU A 534 -8.94 8.54 -9.74
CA GLU A 534 -9.78 9.72 -9.97
C GLU A 534 -10.39 10.18 -8.64
N ILE A 535 -10.08 11.42 -8.25
CA ILE A 535 -10.46 11.97 -6.95
C ILE A 535 -11.26 13.28 -7.12
N PRO A 536 -12.19 13.58 -6.19
CA PRO A 536 -12.81 14.89 -6.09
C PRO A 536 -11.77 15.92 -5.65
N PHE A 537 -11.73 17.05 -6.36
CA PHE A 537 -10.85 18.17 -6.05
C PHE A 537 -11.61 19.47 -6.33
N TRP A 538 -11.68 20.36 -5.35
CA TRP A 538 -12.34 21.64 -5.54
C TRP A 538 -11.63 22.75 -4.77
N ILE A 539 -11.85 23.98 -5.24
CA ILE A 539 -11.36 25.19 -4.59
C ILE A 539 -12.57 26.08 -4.27
N TYR A 540 -12.70 26.45 -3.01
CA TYR A 540 -13.65 27.44 -2.51
C TYR A 540 -12.94 28.76 -2.25
N THR A 541 -13.60 29.86 -2.59
CA THR A 541 -13.19 31.21 -2.19
C THR A 541 -14.27 31.85 -1.33
N SER A 542 -13.87 32.44 -0.21
CA SER A 542 -14.76 33.30 0.57
C SER A 542 -15.25 34.49 -0.28
N PRO A 543 -16.46 35.04 -0.02
CA PRO A 543 -16.94 36.22 -0.74
C PRO A 543 -15.94 37.39 -0.69
N SER A 544 -15.29 37.61 0.45
CA SER A 544 -14.30 38.68 0.61
C SER A 544 -13.03 38.45 -0.20
N TYR A 545 -12.52 37.21 -0.23
CA TYR A 545 -11.36 36.85 -1.05
C TYR A 545 -11.66 37.02 -2.53
N LYS A 546 -12.79 36.49 -3.00
CA LYS A 546 -13.21 36.60 -4.40
C LYS A 546 -13.33 38.07 -4.86
N ALA A 547 -13.79 38.96 -3.97
CA ALA A 547 -13.92 40.39 -4.28
C ALA A 547 -12.56 41.10 -4.35
N LYS A 548 -11.61 40.76 -3.47
CA LYS A 548 -10.28 41.39 -3.42
C LYS A 548 -9.28 40.81 -4.42
N HIS A 549 -9.43 39.54 -4.79
CA HIS A 549 -8.54 38.79 -5.68
C HIS A 549 -9.27 38.22 -6.92
N PRO A 550 -9.95 39.07 -7.72
CA PRO A 550 -10.73 38.61 -8.86
C PRO A 550 -9.88 37.90 -9.91
N GLU A 551 -8.61 38.29 -10.08
CA GLU A 551 -7.69 37.67 -11.03
C GLU A 551 -7.37 36.21 -10.66
N VAL A 552 -7.11 35.93 -9.37
CA VAL A 552 -6.86 34.57 -8.88
C VAL A 552 -8.13 33.71 -9.05
N PHE A 553 -9.31 34.27 -8.74
CA PHE A 553 -10.56 33.56 -8.97
C PHE A 553 -10.80 33.23 -10.45
N GLN A 554 -10.49 34.16 -11.37
CA GLN A 554 -10.58 33.90 -12.81
C GLN A 554 -9.61 32.80 -13.25
N GLN A 555 -8.38 32.76 -12.71
CA GLN A 555 -7.43 31.68 -12.97
C GLN A 555 -7.97 30.33 -12.50
N ILE A 556 -8.58 30.27 -11.31
CA ILE A 556 -9.22 29.05 -10.76
C ILE A 556 -10.32 28.55 -11.69
N VAL A 557 -11.23 29.44 -12.11
CA VAL A 557 -12.32 29.09 -13.03
C VAL A 557 -11.78 28.61 -14.39
N ALA A 558 -10.74 29.25 -14.91
CA ALA A 558 -10.11 28.86 -16.18
C ALA A 558 -9.35 27.53 -16.09
N ALA A 559 -8.90 27.13 -14.90
CA ALA A 559 -8.12 25.91 -14.69
C ALA A 559 -8.97 24.65 -14.41
N LYS A 560 -10.28 24.79 -14.14
CA LYS A 560 -11.13 23.69 -13.64
C LYS A 560 -11.20 22.44 -14.53
N ASP A 561 -11.02 22.58 -15.84
CA ASP A 561 -11.07 21.50 -16.81
C ASP A 561 -9.67 21.01 -17.23
N LYS A 562 -8.59 21.60 -16.70
CA LYS A 562 -7.22 21.18 -16.99
C LYS A 562 -6.89 19.85 -16.32
N LYS A 563 -6.02 19.07 -16.96
CA LYS A 563 -5.44 17.86 -16.35
C LYS A 563 -4.57 18.22 -15.14
N PHE A 564 -4.79 17.54 -14.02
CA PHE A 564 -3.99 17.72 -12.81
C PHE A 564 -3.66 16.38 -12.15
N MET A 565 -2.50 16.34 -11.49
CA MET A 565 -2.14 15.29 -10.57
C MET A 565 -1.68 15.97 -9.28
N ILE A 566 -2.14 15.48 -8.13
CA ILE A 566 -2.01 16.19 -6.86
C ILE A 566 -0.59 16.19 -6.29
N ASP A 567 0.35 15.48 -6.91
CA ASP A 567 1.79 15.63 -6.62
C ASP A 567 2.27 17.08 -6.83
N ALA A 568 1.60 17.83 -7.72
CA ALA A 568 1.91 19.24 -7.97
C ALA A 568 1.14 20.23 -7.06
N LEU A 569 0.28 19.75 -6.14
CA LEU A 569 -0.47 20.59 -5.20
C LEU A 569 0.42 21.57 -4.40
N PRO A 570 1.62 21.19 -3.94
CA PRO A 570 2.50 22.11 -3.22
C PRO A 570 2.87 23.36 -4.01
N HIS A 571 3.07 23.26 -5.32
CA HIS A 571 3.35 24.41 -6.18
C HIS A 571 2.15 25.35 -6.30
N LEU A 572 0.93 24.79 -6.33
CA LEU A 572 -0.30 25.59 -6.25
C LEU A 572 -0.37 26.35 -4.90
N LEU A 573 -0.06 25.69 -3.79
CA LEU A 573 -0.10 26.32 -2.46
C LEU A 573 0.92 27.45 -2.34
N LEU A 574 2.18 27.25 -2.76
CA LEU A 574 3.21 28.28 -2.74
C LEU A 574 2.79 29.52 -3.55
N TYR A 575 2.19 29.32 -4.73
CA TYR A 575 1.66 30.42 -5.54
C TYR A 575 0.55 31.18 -4.83
N LEU A 576 -0.41 30.48 -4.23
CA LEU A 576 -1.50 31.10 -3.47
C LEU A 576 -1.00 31.84 -2.21
N GLY A 577 0.09 31.37 -1.61
CA GLY A 577 0.77 32.05 -0.51
C GLY A 577 1.61 33.25 -0.96
N GLY A 578 1.88 33.40 -2.26
CA GLY A 578 2.79 34.43 -2.76
C GLY A 578 4.24 34.19 -2.34
N ILE A 579 4.63 32.93 -2.16
CA ILE A 579 5.97 32.56 -1.67
C ILE A 579 6.94 32.50 -2.85
N HIS A 580 8.03 33.25 -2.76
CA HIS A 580 9.13 33.23 -3.71
C HIS A 580 10.30 32.42 -3.13
N THR A 581 10.66 31.36 -3.85
CA THR A 581 11.79 30.49 -3.52
C THR A 581 12.29 29.81 -4.79
N LYS A 582 13.58 29.47 -4.83
CA LYS A 582 14.19 28.67 -5.91
C LYS A 582 13.51 27.32 -6.14
N ASP A 583 12.79 26.79 -5.15
CA ASP A 583 12.14 25.48 -5.21
C ASP A 583 10.73 25.54 -5.84
N TYR A 584 10.15 26.73 -6.02
CA TYR A 584 8.86 26.92 -6.71
C TYR A 584 9.04 26.76 -8.22
N ARG A 585 8.20 25.93 -8.83
CA ARG A 585 8.21 25.63 -10.27
C ARG A 585 6.87 25.99 -10.89
N ASP A 586 6.81 27.10 -11.61
CA ASP A 586 5.57 27.65 -12.14
C ASP A 586 4.95 26.77 -13.23
N GLU A 587 5.74 25.92 -13.89
CA GLU A 587 5.26 24.92 -14.83
C GLU A 587 4.42 23.80 -14.18
N HIS A 588 4.46 23.67 -12.85
CA HIS A 588 3.69 22.69 -12.07
C HIS A 588 2.48 23.32 -11.36
N ASN A 589 2.38 24.64 -11.32
CA ASN A 589 1.20 25.32 -10.77
C ASN A 589 0.07 25.38 -11.80
N ILE A 590 -1.06 24.71 -11.53
CA ILE A 590 -2.23 24.64 -12.43
C ILE A 590 -2.85 26.00 -12.79
N LEU A 591 -2.67 27.02 -11.94
CA LEU A 591 -3.15 28.39 -12.16
C LEU A 591 -2.19 29.23 -13.00
N SER A 592 -0.94 28.78 -13.16
CA SER A 592 0.08 29.49 -13.94
C SER A 592 -0.24 29.48 -15.43
N LYS A 593 0.20 30.55 -16.12
CA LYS A 593 0.21 30.60 -17.59
C LYS A 593 1.23 29.61 -18.19
N ASN A 594 2.27 29.26 -17.45
CA ASN A 594 3.33 28.34 -17.87
C ASN A 594 3.03 26.88 -17.51
N TYR A 595 1.85 26.58 -16.97
CA TYR A 595 1.46 25.24 -16.56
C TYR A 595 1.60 24.22 -17.69
N ARG A 596 2.37 23.15 -17.44
CA ARG A 596 2.56 22.05 -18.39
C ARG A 596 1.47 21.00 -18.24
N GLU A 597 0.29 21.30 -18.81
CA GLU A 597 -0.88 20.40 -18.75
C GLU A 597 -0.63 19.00 -19.35
N ASN A 598 0.25 18.89 -20.35
CA ASN A 598 0.58 17.62 -21.00
C ASN A 598 1.68 16.81 -20.27
N ARG A 599 2.05 17.19 -19.05
CA ARG A 599 2.95 16.37 -18.22
C ARG A 599 2.31 14.98 -18.00
N PRO A 600 3.02 13.87 -18.26
CA PRO A 600 2.49 12.53 -18.03
C PRO A 600 2.04 12.33 -16.58
N ARG A 601 0.82 11.83 -16.39
CA ARG A 601 0.27 11.49 -15.07
C ARG A 601 0.57 10.03 -14.76
N ILE A 602 1.77 9.79 -14.21
CA ILE A 602 2.27 8.43 -13.94
C ILE A 602 1.75 7.93 -12.59
N LEU A 603 0.93 6.89 -12.62
CA LEU A 603 0.37 6.21 -11.46
C LEU A 603 1.32 5.10 -10.97
N LYS A 604 1.53 5.03 -9.66
CA LYS A 604 2.46 4.07 -8.99
C LYS A 604 3.86 3.99 -9.62
N GLY A 605 4.32 5.07 -10.27
CA GLY A 605 5.62 5.12 -10.95
C GLY A 605 5.72 4.30 -12.24
N THR A 606 4.65 3.63 -12.68
CA THR A 606 4.72 2.64 -13.78
C THR A 606 3.76 2.94 -14.92
N THR A 607 2.55 3.42 -14.65
CA THR A 607 1.47 3.50 -15.64
C THR A 607 1.08 4.93 -15.96
N ASP A 608 1.17 5.33 -17.23
CA ASP A 608 0.68 6.63 -17.71
C ASP A 608 -0.85 6.61 -17.83
N TYR A 609 -1.54 7.31 -16.92
CA TYR A 609 -3.00 7.38 -16.85
C TYR A 609 -3.63 7.83 -18.18
N ASP A 610 -3.01 8.79 -18.86
CA ASP A 610 -3.54 9.37 -20.08
C ASP A 610 -3.46 8.41 -21.29
N LYS A 611 -2.67 7.34 -21.18
CA LYS A 611 -2.51 6.29 -22.21
C LYS A 611 -3.35 5.04 -21.97
N LEU A 612 -4.08 4.97 -20.86
CA LEU A 612 -4.91 3.81 -20.55
C LEU A 612 -6.06 3.66 -21.55
N ASP A 613 -6.31 2.41 -21.98
CA ASP A 613 -7.35 2.07 -22.95
C ASP A 613 -8.75 2.25 -22.33
N ARG A 614 -9.36 3.40 -22.63
CA ARG A 614 -10.70 3.77 -22.13
C ARG A 614 -11.82 2.91 -22.73
N SER A 615 -11.58 2.17 -23.82
CA SER A 615 -12.58 1.25 -24.39
C SER A 615 -12.85 0.06 -23.48
N LYS A 616 -11.90 -0.27 -22.59
CA LYS A 616 -12.03 -1.31 -21.55
C LYS A 616 -12.80 -0.85 -20.31
N LYS A 617 -13.37 0.37 -20.33
CA LYS A 617 -14.22 0.86 -19.25
C LYS A 617 -15.36 -0.14 -19.02
N GLU A 618 -15.43 -0.70 -17.82
CA GLU A 618 -16.55 -1.55 -17.45
C GLU A 618 -17.85 -0.74 -17.51
N LEU A 619 -18.85 -1.31 -18.19
CA LEU A 619 -20.18 -0.74 -18.24
C LEU A 619 -20.78 -0.78 -16.83
N GLN A 620 -21.18 0.39 -16.34
CA GLN A 620 -21.93 0.46 -15.09
C GLN A 620 -23.23 -0.34 -15.21
N VAL A 621 -23.65 -0.96 -14.10
CA VAL A 621 -24.96 -1.62 -14.04
C VAL A 621 -26.02 -0.56 -14.36
N PRO A 622 -26.89 -0.77 -15.38
CA PRO A 622 -27.93 0.20 -15.72
C PRO A 622 -28.79 0.51 -14.50
N LEU A 623 -28.72 1.75 -14.03
CA LEU A 623 -29.48 2.21 -12.88
C LEU A 623 -30.97 2.23 -13.26
N ARG A 624 -31.78 1.41 -12.59
CA ARG A 624 -33.24 1.47 -12.77
C ARG A 624 -33.75 2.70 -12.01
N LYS A 625 -34.54 3.54 -12.69
CA LYS A 625 -35.21 4.68 -12.05
C LYS A 625 -36.09 4.16 -10.91
N LYS A 626 -36.01 4.83 -9.75
CA LYS A 626 -36.95 4.64 -8.64
C LYS A 626 -38.36 4.87 -9.23
N LYS A 627 -39.23 3.86 -9.25
CA LYS A 627 -40.65 4.08 -9.57
C LYS A 627 -41.15 5.06 -8.50
N LYS A 628 -41.54 6.26 -8.94
CA LYS A 628 -42.11 7.28 -8.06
C LYS A 628 -43.39 6.79 -7.42
#